data_AF-D1C0U6-F1
#
_entry.id   AF-D1C0U6-F1
#
_cell.length_a   1.000
_cell.length_b   1.000
_cell.length_c   1.000
_cell.angle_alpha   90.00
_cell.angle_beta   90.00
_cell.angle_gamma   90.00
#
_symmetry.space_group_name_H-M   'P 1'
#
loop_
_entity.id
_entity.type
_entity.pdbx_description
1 polymer ?
#
loop_
_entity_poly.entity_id
_entity_poly.type
_entity_poly.pdbx_seq_one_letter_code
_entity_poly.pdbx_strand_id
1 'polypeptide(L)'
;MFDQSYFRWMPEDPMSLALTWTKGRVLYETPRHLRFLDEQFVALRTYAAGIEHAMVPFLDDAQERCSKDAWRSGLELVGLTSDDVSLLRFYAPAQQAPHKEVRRALRGWPLQNPFSRIWELRQMRAMYAAAENLLEDTFCDLAVELAPKHGWQNLSQVTLYNNFASGLQQRVDWQREERGEPGDPRRRPAQSYPAL
;
A
#
# COMPACT_ATOMS: atom_id res chain seq x y z
N MET A 1 9.60 -23.27 -6.04
CA MET A 1 8.37 -23.14 -5.23
C MET A 1 8.68 -22.12 -4.13
N PHE A 2 8.16 -20.89 -4.25
CA PHE A 2 8.40 -19.79 -3.29
C PHE A 2 7.17 -19.58 -2.40
N ASP A 3 6.69 -20.66 -1.77
CA ASP A 3 5.47 -20.60 -0.93
C ASP A 3 5.75 -20.02 0.47
N GLN A 4 6.99 -19.66 0.75
CA GLN A 4 7.39 -19.10 2.03
C GLN A 4 8.19 -17.81 1.82
N SER A 5 7.50 -16.68 1.98
CA SER A 5 8.17 -15.43 2.31
C SER A 5 8.68 -15.50 3.75
N TYR A 6 9.87 -14.96 3.97
CA TYR A 6 10.38 -14.77 5.34
C TYR A 6 9.86 -13.48 5.96
N PHE A 7 9.44 -12.53 5.14
CA PHE A 7 8.66 -11.37 5.55
C PHE A 7 7.19 -11.77 5.76
N ARG A 8 6.94 -12.40 6.91
CA ARG A 8 5.58 -12.71 7.38
C ARG A 8 5.06 -11.57 8.22
N TRP A 9 3.78 -11.26 8.04
CA TRP A 9 3.07 -10.28 8.86
C TRP A 9 1.66 -10.77 9.18
N MET A 10 1.20 -10.38 10.36
CA MET A 10 -0.10 -10.71 10.93
C MET A 10 -1.00 -9.48 10.86
N PRO A 11 -2.33 -9.61 11.05
CA PRO A 11 -3.25 -8.47 11.02
C PRO A 11 -2.90 -7.33 11.99
N GLU A 12 -2.19 -7.64 13.07
CA GLU A 12 -1.70 -6.68 14.06
C GLU A 12 -0.59 -5.77 13.53
N ASP A 13 0.19 -6.21 12.52
CA ASP A 13 1.30 -5.43 11.98
C ASP A 13 0.80 -4.22 11.15
N PRO A 14 -0.13 -4.36 10.17
CA PRO A 14 -0.75 -3.22 9.51
C PRO A 14 -1.49 -2.29 10.48
N MET A 15 -2.13 -2.84 11.52
CA MET A 15 -2.79 -2.05 12.55
C MET A 15 -1.79 -1.20 13.34
N SER A 16 -0.68 -1.80 13.77
CA SER A 16 0.39 -1.10 14.49
C SER A 16 1.02 -0.01 13.63
N LEU A 17 1.18 -0.26 12.32
CA LEU A 17 1.62 0.74 11.37
C LEU A 17 0.62 1.89 11.27
N ALA A 18 -0.66 1.61 10.99
CA ALA A 18 -1.69 2.65 10.91
C ALA A 18 -1.72 3.51 12.19
N LEU A 19 -1.66 2.88 13.37
CA LEU A 19 -1.60 3.58 14.66
C LEU A 19 -0.33 4.42 14.84
N THR A 20 0.81 3.98 14.32
CA THR A 20 2.04 4.79 14.36
C THR A 20 1.86 6.11 13.61
N TRP A 21 1.22 6.06 12.44
CA TRP A 21 0.94 7.25 11.63
C TRP A 21 -0.14 8.13 12.24
N THR A 22 -1.16 7.53 12.87
CA THR A 22 -2.22 8.29 13.55
C THR A 22 -1.86 8.72 14.97
N LYS A 23 -0.63 8.45 15.42
CA LYS A 23 -0.14 8.70 16.79
C LYS A 23 -1.00 8.03 17.86
N GLY A 24 -1.48 6.83 17.58
CA GLY A 24 -2.31 6.01 18.47
C GLY A 24 -3.77 6.44 18.55
N ARG A 25 -4.21 7.39 17.71
CA ARG A 25 -5.60 7.81 17.69
C ARG A 25 -6.48 6.73 17.08
N VAL A 26 -7.61 6.46 17.74
CA VAL A 26 -8.62 5.47 17.31
C VAL A 26 -10.04 6.04 17.22
N LEU A 27 -10.26 7.28 17.68
CA LEU A 27 -11.55 7.97 17.62
C LEU A 27 -11.46 9.21 16.74
N TYR A 28 -12.40 9.31 15.80
CA TYR A 28 -12.52 10.36 14.81
C TYR A 28 -13.99 10.76 14.65
N GLU A 29 -14.25 12.06 14.67
CA GLU A 29 -15.61 12.59 14.85
C GLU A 29 -15.84 13.96 14.19
N THR A 30 -14.83 14.53 13.50
CA THR A 30 -14.89 15.93 13.03
C THR A 30 -14.37 16.07 11.60
N PRO A 31 -14.76 17.12 10.85
CA PRO A 31 -14.16 17.40 9.54
C PRO A 31 -12.63 17.60 9.60
N ARG A 32 -12.11 18.10 10.72
CA ARG A 32 -10.65 18.20 10.92
C ARG A 32 -10.00 16.84 11.04
N HIS A 33 -10.68 15.88 11.68
CA HIS A 33 -10.23 14.49 11.75
C HIS A 33 -10.21 13.84 10.36
N LEU A 34 -11.19 14.16 9.50
CA LEU A 34 -11.22 13.70 8.11
C LEU A 34 -9.99 14.18 7.33
N ARG A 35 -9.66 15.48 7.42
CA ARG A 35 -8.43 16.04 6.83
C ARG A 35 -7.18 15.36 7.36
N PHE A 36 -7.10 15.15 8.67
CA PHE A 36 -5.96 14.50 9.30
C PHE A 36 -5.74 13.07 8.76
N LEU A 37 -6.82 12.28 8.62
CA LEU A 37 -6.75 10.93 8.04
C LEU A 37 -6.25 10.97 6.59
N ASP A 38 -6.73 11.91 5.79
CA ASP A 38 -6.29 12.08 4.40
C ASP A 38 -4.80 12.43 4.32
N GLU A 39 -4.33 13.35 5.17
CA GLU A 39 -2.91 13.70 5.30
C GLU A 39 -2.05 12.49 5.69
N GLN A 40 -2.51 11.67 6.65
CA GLN A 40 -1.76 10.48 7.07
C GLN A 40 -1.76 9.38 6.00
N PHE A 41 -2.88 9.17 5.32
CA PHE A 41 -2.98 8.21 4.21
C PHE A 41 -1.97 8.55 3.10
N VAL A 42 -1.93 9.82 2.71
CA VAL A 42 -1.04 10.31 1.64
C VAL A 42 0.42 10.20 2.05
N ALA A 43 0.73 10.56 3.29
CA ALA A 43 2.09 10.48 3.80
C ALA A 43 2.55 9.01 3.92
N LEU A 44 1.68 8.09 4.38
CA LEU A 44 1.94 6.66 4.43
C LEU A 44 2.17 6.08 3.02
N ARG A 45 1.29 6.40 2.07
CA ARG A 45 1.42 5.96 0.67
C ARG A 45 2.72 6.47 0.03
N THR A 46 3.05 7.74 0.25
CA THR A 46 4.30 8.34 -0.25
C THR A 46 5.52 7.65 0.34
N TYR A 47 5.46 7.32 1.64
CA TYR A 47 6.50 6.55 2.30
C TYR A 47 6.62 5.13 1.73
N ALA A 48 5.50 4.43 1.55
CA ALA A 48 5.43 3.07 1.02
C ALA A 48 5.90 2.97 -0.44
N ALA A 49 5.71 4.00 -1.26
CA ALA A 49 6.27 4.08 -2.62
C ALA A 49 7.80 3.95 -2.63
N GLY A 50 8.49 4.34 -1.55
CA GLY A 50 9.92 4.10 -1.40
C GLY A 50 10.32 2.61 -1.37
N ILE A 51 9.40 1.72 -0.97
CA ILE A 51 9.60 0.26 -1.00
C ILE A 51 9.52 -0.25 -2.45
N GLU A 52 8.54 0.25 -3.21
CA GLU A 52 8.38 -0.06 -4.64
C GLU A 52 9.60 0.37 -5.45
N HIS A 53 10.08 1.59 -5.23
CA HIS A 53 11.29 2.08 -5.89
C HIS A 53 12.51 1.24 -5.57
N ALA A 54 12.63 0.76 -4.32
CA ALA A 54 13.73 -0.10 -3.91
C ALA A 54 13.72 -1.48 -4.59
N MET A 55 12.65 -1.87 -5.27
CA MET A 55 12.62 -3.09 -6.09
C MET A 55 13.36 -2.91 -7.42
N VAL A 56 13.43 -1.68 -7.95
CA VAL A 56 13.94 -1.41 -9.31
C VAL A 56 15.38 -1.90 -9.53
N PRO A 57 16.35 -1.66 -8.63
CA PRO A 57 17.71 -2.17 -8.83
C PRO A 57 17.77 -3.71 -8.89
N PHE A 58 16.87 -4.41 -8.20
CA PHE A 58 16.79 -5.87 -8.26
C PHE A 58 16.11 -6.34 -9.54
N LEU A 59 15.14 -5.59 -10.06
CA LEU A 59 14.51 -5.84 -11.36
C LEU A 59 15.52 -5.65 -12.50
N ASP A 60 16.35 -4.62 -12.42
CA ASP A 60 17.43 -4.38 -13.38
C ASP A 60 18.47 -5.51 -13.34
N ASP A 61 18.96 -5.88 -12.14
CA ASP A 61 19.91 -7.00 -11.96
C ASP A 61 19.33 -8.35 -12.45
N ALA A 62 18.05 -8.61 -12.21
CA ALA A 62 17.37 -9.80 -12.73
C ALA A 62 17.27 -9.79 -14.25
N GLN A 63 16.91 -8.65 -14.86
CA GLN A 63 16.76 -8.53 -16.31
C GLN A 63 18.11 -8.68 -17.03
N GLU A 64 19.20 -8.15 -16.46
CA GLU A 64 20.55 -8.28 -17.03
C GLU A 64 21.08 -9.72 -17.01
N ARG A 65 20.71 -10.51 -15.98
CA ARG A 65 21.24 -11.86 -15.77
C ARG A 65 20.40 -12.97 -16.42
N CYS A 66 19.16 -12.70 -16.79
CA CYS A 66 18.23 -13.73 -17.26
C CYS A 66 18.05 -13.69 -18.79
N SER A 67 17.74 -14.84 -19.38
CA SER A 67 17.16 -14.85 -20.73
C SER A 67 15.77 -14.19 -20.72
N LYS A 68 15.26 -13.78 -21.88
CA LYS A 68 13.94 -13.15 -21.99
C LYS A 68 12.81 -14.03 -21.42
N ASP A 69 12.89 -15.34 -21.64
CA ASP A 69 11.89 -16.28 -21.13
C ASP A 69 12.00 -16.47 -19.61
N ALA A 70 13.24 -16.58 -19.09
CA ALA A 70 13.46 -16.67 -17.65
C ALA A 70 13.06 -15.39 -16.92
N TRP A 71 13.26 -14.23 -17.55
CA TRP A 71 12.79 -12.93 -17.05
C TRP A 71 11.25 -12.90 -16.93
N ARG A 72 10.53 -13.28 -17.99
CA ARG A 72 9.06 -13.30 -17.99
C ARG A 72 8.52 -14.26 -16.92
N SER A 73 9.01 -15.50 -16.90
CA SER A 73 8.62 -16.48 -15.89
C SER A 73 8.97 -16.03 -14.48
N GLY A 74 10.11 -15.36 -14.30
CA GLY A 74 10.52 -14.79 -13.01
C GLY A 74 9.59 -13.68 -12.53
N LEU A 75 9.14 -12.80 -13.44
CA LEU A 75 8.14 -11.77 -13.14
C LEU A 75 6.80 -12.38 -12.72
N GLU A 76 6.31 -13.37 -13.46
CA GLU A 76 5.08 -14.10 -13.13
C GLU A 76 5.17 -14.74 -11.74
N LEU A 77 6.31 -15.37 -11.41
CA LEU A 77 6.54 -15.96 -10.09
C LEU A 77 6.49 -14.93 -8.96
N VAL A 78 6.99 -13.72 -9.22
CA VAL A 78 6.88 -12.62 -8.26
C VAL A 78 5.62 -11.80 -8.46
N GLY A 79 4.63 -12.29 -9.21
CA GLY A 79 3.33 -11.69 -9.47
C GLY A 79 3.37 -10.27 -10.03
N LEU A 80 4.31 -10.01 -10.95
CA LEU A 80 4.46 -8.77 -11.70
C LEU A 80 4.33 -9.04 -13.20
N THR A 81 3.90 -8.02 -13.93
CA THR A 81 3.91 -7.98 -15.40
C THR A 81 5.02 -7.04 -15.90
N SER A 82 5.32 -7.10 -17.20
CA SER A 82 6.26 -6.14 -17.82
C SER A 82 5.76 -4.70 -17.73
N ASP A 83 4.44 -4.49 -17.73
CA ASP A 83 3.83 -3.16 -17.62
C ASP A 83 4.01 -2.62 -16.20
N ASP A 84 3.83 -3.46 -15.17
CA ASP A 84 4.12 -3.08 -13.78
C ASP A 84 5.57 -2.62 -13.62
N VAL A 85 6.52 -3.36 -14.20
CA VAL A 85 7.95 -2.99 -14.17
C VAL A 85 8.20 -1.66 -14.87
N SER A 86 7.52 -1.43 -16.00
CA SER A 86 7.66 -0.19 -16.77
C SER A 86 7.13 1.02 -15.98
N LEU A 87 5.99 0.85 -15.30
CA LEU A 87 5.42 1.87 -14.41
C LEU A 87 6.34 2.14 -13.21
N LEU A 88 6.84 1.09 -12.55
CA LEU A 88 7.77 1.22 -11.43
C LEU A 88 9.02 2.00 -11.82
N ARG A 89 9.60 1.73 -12.99
CA ARG A 89 10.76 2.46 -13.51
C ARG A 89 10.43 3.90 -13.86
N PHE A 90 9.27 4.15 -14.44
CA PHE A 90 8.84 5.49 -14.83
C PHE A 90 8.66 6.41 -13.61
N TYR A 91 8.10 5.89 -12.52
CA TYR A 91 7.88 6.68 -11.29
C TYR A 91 9.06 6.67 -10.32
N ALA A 92 10.04 5.76 -10.50
CA ALA A 92 11.20 5.71 -9.63
C ALA A 92 12.05 6.99 -9.74
N PRO A 93 12.45 7.57 -8.60
CA PRO A 93 13.34 8.72 -8.60
C PRO A 93 14.71 8.33 -9.16
N ALA A 94 15.34 9.27 -9.89
CA ALA A 94 16.66 9.06 -10.49
C ALA A 94 17.75 8.69 -9.46
N GLN A 95 17.58 9.13 -8.20
CA GLN A 95 18.40 8.70 -7.07
C GLN A 95 17.51 8.10 -5.99
N GLN A 96 17.72 6.82 -5.71
CA GLN A 96 16.98 6.11 -4.68
C GLN A 96 17.69 6.25 -3.35
N ALA A 97 17.12 7.05 -2.44
CA ALA A 97 17.56 7.03 -1.05
C ALA A 97 17.25 5.65 -0.44
N PRO A 98 18.16 5.06 0.34
CA PRO A 98 17.96 3.72 0.86
C PRO A 98 16.84 3.71 1.91
N HIS A 99 15.68 3.16 1.53
CA HIS A 99 14.51 3.02 2.40
C HIS A 99 14.89 2.24 3.67
N LYS A 100 14.70 2.85 4.85
CA LYS A 100 15.22 2.31 6.12
C LYS A 100 14.70 0.90 6.41
N GLU A 101 13.43 0.65 6.11
CA GLU A 101 12.79 -0.63 6.41
C GLU A 101 13.18 -1.71 5.39
N VAL A 102 13.49 -1.34 4.14
CA VAL A 102 14.00 -2.28 3.12
C VAL A 102 15.35 -2.86 3.56
N ARG A 103 16.24 -1.98 4.05
CA ARG A 103 17.55 -2.40 4.59
C ARG A 103 17.41 -3.34 5.78
N ARG A 104 16.37 -3.17 6.61
CA ARG A 104 16.08 -4.05 7.74
C ARG A 104 15.50 -5.38 7.28
N ALA A 105 14.51 -5.35 6.39
CA ALA A 105 13.83 -6.54 5.88
C ALA A 105 14.80 -7.48 5.14
N LEU A 106 15.75 -6.94 4.38
CA LEU A 106 16.74 -7.73 3.66
C LEU A 106 17.97 -8.10 4.51
N ARG A 107 18.08 -7.62 5.76
CA ARG A 107 19.22 -7.91 6.64
C ARG A 107 19.14 -9.35 7.14
N GLY A 108 20.17 -10.15 6.84
CA GLY A 108 20.22 -11.57 7.24
C GLY A 108 19.49 -12.51 6.27
N TRP A 109 19.02 -11.99 5.12
CA TRP A 109 18.41 -12.81 4.07
C TRP A 109 19.46 -13.71 3.38
N PRO A 110 19.34 -15.05 3.47
CA PRO A 110 20.38 -15.95 2.99
C PRO A 110 20.44 -16.06 1.47
N LEU A 111 19.35 -15.74 0.76
CA LEU A 111 19.25 -15.90 -0.69
C LEU A 111 19.54 -14.58 -1.41
N GLN A 112 20.58 -14.58 -2.24
CA GLN A 112 21.00 -13.38 -2.98
C GLN A 112 20.31 -13.24 -4.34
N ASN A 113 19.37 -14.14 -4.70
CA ASN A 113 18.65 -14.04 -5.97
C ASN A 113 17.74 -12.80 -5.98
N PRO A 114 17.78 -11.99 -7.06
CA PRO A 114 17.00 -10.75 -7.16
C PRO A 114 15.48 -10.97 -7.08
N PHE A 115 14.93 -12.03 -7.68
CA PHE A 115 13.49 -12.34 -7.60
C PHE A 115 13.03 -12.65 -6.18
N SER A 116 13.86 -13.35 -5.40
CA SER A 116 13.55 -13.59 -3.97
C SER A 116 13.51 -12.28 -3.18
N ARG A 117 14.41 -11.33 -3.47
CA ARG A 117 14.37 -10.00 -2.82
C ARG A 117 13.14 -9.21 -3.22
N ILE A 118 12.82 -9.19 -4.51
CA ILE A 118 11.61 -8.54 -5.02
C ILE A 118 10.37 -9.12 -4.31
N TRP A 119 10.30 -10.45 -4.20
CA TRP A 119 9.23 -11.13 -3.47
C TRP A 119 9.09 -10.64 -2.02
N GLU A 120 10.18 -10.61 -1.25
CA GLU A 120 10.13 -10.11 0.13
C GLU A 120 9.68 -8.65 0.22
N LEU A 121 10.14 -7.80 -0.71
CA LEU A 121 9.72 -6.40 -0.76
C LEU A 121 8.24 -6.24 -1.16
N ARG A 122 7.70 -7.13 -1.99
CA ARG A 122 6.26 -7.13 -2.30
C ARG A 122 5.44 -7.50 -1.08
N GLN A 123 5.86 -8.48 -0.31
CA GLN A 123 5.17 -8.87 0.93
C GLN A 123 5.19 -7.74 1.95
N MET A 124 6.32 -7.03 2.04
CA MET A 124 6.42 -5.81 2.82
C MET A 124 5.47 -4.71 2.29
N ARG A 125 5.46 -4.45 0.99
CA ARG A 125 4.56 -3.45 0.39
C ARG A 125 3.08 -3.79 0.63
N ALA A 126 2.73 -5.06 0.59
CA ALA A 126 1.37 -5.55 0.88
C ALA A 126 0.94 -5.25 2.33
N MET A 127 1.86 -5.38 3.31
CA MET A 127 1.60 -4.97 4.69
C MET A 127 1.31 -3.46 4.80
N TYR A 128 2.08 -2.62 4.09
CA TYR A 128 1.83 -1.18 4.03
C TYR A 128 0.53 -0.84 3.31
N ALA A 129 0.19 -1.56 2.24
CA ALA A 129 -1.09 -1.42 1.54
C ALA A 129 -2.27 -1.78 2.46
N ALA A 130 -2.13 -2.81 3.28
CA ALA A 130 -3.13 -3.15 4.28
C ALA A 130 -3.30 -2.04 5.34
N ALA A 131 -2.22 -1.36 5.73
CA ALA A 131 -2.28 -0.21 6.63
C ALA A 131 -2.92 1.01 5.95
N GLU A 132 -2.62 1.26 4.68
CA GLU A 132 -3.30 2.28 3.86
C GLU A 132 -4.81 2.01 3.80
N ASN A 133 -5.21 0.76 3.57
CA ASN A 133 -6.62 0.37 3.55
C ASN A 133 -7.32 0.61 4.90
N LEU A 134 -6.65 0.38 6.04
CA LEU A 134 -7.24 0.70 7.34
C LEU A 134 -7.51 2.21 7.50
N LEU A 135 -6.58 3.06 7.03
CA LEU A 135 -6.77 4.51 7.05
C LEU A 135 -7.88 4.95 6.08
N GLU A 136 -7.95 4.34 4.90
CA GLU A 136 -8.97 4.60 3.89
C GLU A 136 -10.37 4.18 4.35
N ASP A 137 -10.49 2.99 4.95
CA ASP A 137 -11.72 2.46 5.53
C ASP A 137 -12.23 3.45 6.61
N THR A 138 -11.35 3.88 7.51
CA THR A 138 -11.67 4.86 8.58
C THR A 138 -12.06 6.22 8.00
N PHE A 139 -11.36 6.70 6.97
CA PHE A 139 -11.67 7.95 6.30
C PHE A 139 -13.07 7.92 5.66
N CYS A 140 -13.37 6.85 4.91
CA CYS A 140 -14.64 6.72 4.20
C CYS A 140 -15.80 6.59 5.18
N ASP A 141 -15.64 5.81 6.25
CA ASP A 141 -16.64 5.66 7.30
C ASP A 141 -16.94 7.02 7.98
N LEU A 142 -15.89 7.76 8.34
CA LEU A 142 -16.04 9.09 8.92
C LEU A 142 -16.71 10.08 7.93
N ALA A 143 -16.37 10.02 6.64
CA ALA A 143 -16.99 10.88 5.64
C ALA A 143 -18.51 10.65 5.57
N VAL A 144 -18.93 9.38 5.55
CA VAL A 144 -20.35 8.97 5.55
C VAL A 144 -21.05 9.43 6.84
N GLU A 145 -20.42 9.29 8.00
CA GLU A 145 -20.98 9.72 9.28
C GLU A 145 -21.14 11.25 9.40
N LEU A 146 -20.20 12.00 8.84
CA LEU A 146 -20.21 13.47 8.89
C LEU A 146 -21.10 14.10 7.81
N ALA A 147 -21.31 13.43 6.67
CA ALA A 147 -22.02 13.97 5.53
C ALA A 147 -23.44 14.48 5.85
N PRO A 148 -24.28 13.79 6.64
CA PRO A 148 -25.61 14.29 7.01
C PRO A 148 -25.59 15.62 7.77
N LYS A 149 -24.53 15.89 8.55
CA LYS A 149 -24.43 17.10 9.40
C LYS A 149 -23.72 18.25 8.69
N HIS A 150 -22.73 17.95 7.85
CA HIS A 150 -21.85 18.95 7.26
C HIS A 150 -22.06 19.13 5.76
N GLY A 151 -22.65 18.15 5.07
CA GLY A 151 -22.81 18.12 3.63
C GLY A 151 -21.53 17.71 2.89
N TRP A 152 -21.67 16.87 1.87
CA TRP A 152 -20.55 16.35 1.06
C TRP A 152 -19.66 17.43 0.47
N GLN A 153 -20.25 18.54 0.00
CA GLN A 153 -19.49 19.64 -0.58
C GLN A 153 -18.56 20.31 0.44
N ASN A 154 -19.00 20.50 1.68
CA ASN A 154 -18.14 21.12 2.70
C ASN A 154 -17.03 20.16 3.15
N LEU A 155 -17.33 18.86 3.22
CA LEU A 155 -16.34 17.84 3.51
C LEU A 155 -15.28 17.74 2.42
N SER A 156 -15.67 17.82 1.14
CA SER A 156 -14.73 17.76 0.02
C SER A 156 -13.68 18.89 0.10
N GLN A 157 -14.09 20.10 0.49
CA GLN A 157 -13.19 21.27 0.64
C GLN A 157 -12.12 21.11 1.73
N VAL A 158 -12.28 20.19 2.69
CA VAL A 158 -11.27 19.95 3.73
C VAL A 158 -10.31 18.80 3.40
N THR A 159 -10.59 18.04 2.35
CA THR A 159 -9.75 16.92 1.87
C THR A 159 -8.68 17.42 0.90
N LEU A 160 -7.63 16.62 0.67
CA LEU A 160 -6.48 17.00 -0.15
C LEU A 160 -6.72 16.78 -1.65
N TYR A 161 -7.43 15.71 -2.03
CA TYR A 161 -7.54 15.27 -3.43
C TYR A 161 -8.94 15.38 -4.04
N ASN A 162 -9.99 15.52 -3.22
CA ASN A 162 -11.37 15.58 -3.70
C ASN A 162 -11.96 16.97 -3.47
N ASN A 163 -11.75 17.87 -4.42
CA ASN A 163 -12.24 19.25 -4.32
C ASN A 163 -13.75 19.39 -4.60
N PHE A 164 -14.43 18.30 -4.95
CA PHE A 164 -15.84 18.28 -5.33
C PHE A 164 -16.59 17.20 -4.56
N ALA A 165 -17.85 17.46 -4.20
CA ALA A 165 -18.72 16.50 -3.52
C ALA A 165 -18.77 15.15 -4.24
N SER A 166 -18.93 15.16 -5.57
CA SER A 166 -19.02 13.94 -6.38
C SER A 166 -17.74 13.11 -6.33
N GLY A 167 -16.56 13.73 -6.31
CA GLY A 167 -15.28 13.01 -6.19
C GLY A 167 -15.12 12.33 -4.83
N LEU A 168 -15.55 13.01 -3.75
CA LEU A 168 -15.53 12.43 -2.42
C LEU A 168 -16.53 11.26 -2.29
N GLN A 169 -17.72 11.40 -2.86
CA GLN A 169 -18.71 10.32 -2.93
C GLN A 169 -18.17 9.13 -3.72
N GLN A 170 -17.60 9.37 -4.91
CA GLN A 170 -17.02 8.32 -5.74
C GLN A 170 -15.88 7.56 -5.03
N ARG A 171 -15.04 8.26 -4.26
CA ARG A 171 -14.02 7.60 -3.42
C ARG A 171 -14.64 6.66 -2.39
N VAL A 172 -15.71 7.10 -1.72
CA VAL A 172 -16.46 6.24 -0.78
C VAL A 172 -17.08 5.05 -1.51
N ASP A 173 -17.75 5.29 -2.64
CA ASP A 173 -18.40 4.23 -3.42
C ASP A 173 -17.39 3.18 -3.89
N TRP A 174 -16.24 3.60 -4.42
CA TRP A 174 -15.14 2.69 -4.79
C TRP A 174 -14.62 1.89 -3.60
N GLN A 175 -14.43 2.54 -2.45
CA GLN A 175 -14.03 1.84 -1.23
C GLN A 175 -15.09 0.81 -0.83
N ARG A 176 -16.40 1.11 -0.95
CA ARG A 176 -17.47 0.16 -0.63
C ARG A 176 -17.54 -1.01 -1.60
N GLU A 177 -17.30 -0.77 -2.89
CA GLU A 177 -17.23 -1.82 -3.90
C GLU A 177 -16.09 -2.80 -3.60
N GLU A 178 -14.88 -2.29 -3.34
CA GLU A 178 -13.70 -3.11 -3.12
C GLU A 178 -13.68 -3.78 -1.74
N ARG A 179 -14.00 -3.02 -0.69
CA ARG A 179 -13.77 -3.38 0.72
C ARG A 179 -15.05 -3.71 1.48
N GLY A 180 -16.22 -3.32 0.96
CA GLY A 180 -17.52 -3.52 1.61
C GLY A 180 -17.84 -2.51 2.71
N GLU A 181 -18.96 -2.73 3.40
CA GLU A 181 -19.46 -1.90 4.52
C GLU A 181 -18.72 -2.20 5.85
N PRO A 182 -18.87 -1.36 6.91
CA PRO A 182 -18.33 -1.67 8.22
C PRO A 182 -18.74 -3.07 8.70
N GLY A 183 -17.75 -3.88 9.08
CA GLY A 183 -17.94 -5.27 9.48
C GLY A 183 -17.77 -6.30 8.34
N ASP A 184 -17.64 -5.87 7.08
CA ASP A 184 -17.39 -6.78 5.96
C ASP A 184 -16.05 -7.53 6.14
N PRO A 185 -16.02 -8.86 5.97
CA PRO A 185 -14.80 -9.66 6.10
C PRO A 185 -13.64 -9.20 5.21
N ARG A 186 -13.93 -8.60 4.04
CA ARG A 186 -12.90 -8.06 3.13
C ARG A 186 -12.07 -6.96 3.77
N ARG A 187 -12.60 -6.28 4.79
CA ARG A 187 -11.88 -5.23 5.51
C ARG A 187 -10.73 -5.75 6.38
N ARG A 188 -10.72 -7.05 6.72
CA ARG A 188 -9.70 -7.64 7.58
C ARG A 188 -8.35 -7.69 6.87
N PRO A 189 -7.28 -7.11 7.44
CA PRO A 189 -5.93 -7.27 6.89
C PRO A 189 -5.56 -8.75 6.84
N ALA A 190 -5.09 -9.22 5.70
CA ALA A 190 -4.61 -10.58 5.53
C ALA A 190 -3.44 -10.60 4.54
N GLN A 191 -2.37 -11.30 4.92
CA GLN A 191 -1.29 -11.60 3.98
C GLN A 191 -1.80 -12.64 2.98
N SER A 192 -1.70 -12.32 1.69
CA SER A 192 -2.04 -13.23 0.60
C SER A 192 -0.79 -13.53 -0.24
N TYR A 193 -0.77 -14.75 -0.77
CA TYR A 193 0.24 -15.18 -1.72
C TYR A 193 -0.46 -15.41 -3.07
N PRO A 194 0.08 -14.96 -4.20
CA PRO A 194 -0.48 -15.29 -5.51
C PRO A 194 -0.69 -16.80 -5.65
N ALA A 195 -1.86 -17.17 -6.14
CA ALA A 195 -2.15 -18.55 -6.50
C ALA A 195 -1.31 -18.92 -7.74
N LEU A 196 -0.61 -20.05 -7.66
CA LEU A 196 0.15 -20.62 -8.77
C LEU A 196 -0.78 -21.22 -9.82
#